data_AF-E3HGP0-F1
#
_entry.id   AF-E3HGP0-F1
#
_cell.length_a   1.000
_cell.length_b   1.000
_cell.length_c   1.000
_cell.angle_alpha   90.00
_cell.angle_beta   90.00
_cell.angle_gamma   90.00
#
_symmetry.space_group_name_H-M   'P 1'
#
loop_
_entity.id
_entity.type
_entity.pdbx_description
1 polymer ?
#
loop_
_entity_poly.entity_id
_entity_poly.type
_entity_poly.pdbx_seq_one_letter_code
_entity_poly.pdbx_strand_id
1 'polypeptide(L)'
;MTTPLRRAREQRQLTIQQLATAAEMDPGNLSRIERGIQVPSKGLAEKLARVLEGTVSEIEIIYPERFPVQPSPVCGGGAAPPAEAGQGARVADGTHG
;
A
#
# COMPACT_ATOMS: atom_id res chain seq x y z
N MET A 1 2.56 -6.36 -13.44
CA MET A 1 1.24 -5.71 -13.54
C MET A 1 1.18 -4.63 -12.48
N THR A 2 0.86 -3.39 -12.87
CA THR A 2 0.62 -2.32 -11.91
C THR A 2 -0.88 -2.29 -11.61
N THR A 3 -1.26 -2.47 -10.35
CA THR A 3 -2.67 -2.42 -9.93
C THR A 3 -3.10 -0.98 -9.66
N PRO A 4 -4.41 -0.66 -9.78
CA PRO A 4 -4.95 0.64 -9.39
C PRO A 4 -4.60 1.02 -7.94
N LEU A 5 -4.61 0.03 -7.04
CA LEU A 5 -4.24 0.22 -5.63
C LEU A 5 -2.81 0.75 -5.48
N ARG A 6 -1.85 0.12 -6.17
CA ARG A 6 -0.45 0.56 -6.15
C ARG A 6 -0.31 2.00 -6.65
N ARG A 7 -0.98 2.34 -7.75
CA ARG A 7 -0.97 3.69 -8.32
C ARG A 7 -1.52 4.71 -7.31
N ALA A 8 -2.66 4.41 -6.69
CA ALA A 8 -3.27 5.31 -5.71
C ALA A 8 -2.36 5.53 -4.49
N ARG A 9 -1.67 4.48 -4.02
CA ARG A 9 -0.66 4.61 -2.95
C ARG A 9 0.49 5.52 -3.36
N GLU A 10 1.05 5.32 -4.56
CA GLU A 10 2.16 6.12 -5.08
C GLU A 10 1.77 7.58 -5.32
N GLN A 11 0.54 7.85 -5.79
CA GLN A 11 -0.02 9.21 -5.92
C GLN A 11 -0.11 9.93 -4.57
N ARG A 12 -0.43 9.18 -3.52
CA ARG A 12 -0.49 9.67 -2.13
C ARG A 12 0.89 9.71 -1.44
N GLN A 13 1.95 9.27 -2.13
CA GLN A 13 3.32 9.18 -1.60
C GLN A 13 3.42 8.36 -0.31
N LEU A 14 2.53 7.38 -0.14
CA LEU A 14 2.52 6.50 1.04
C LEU A 14 3.46 5.31 0.84
N THR A 15 4.18 4.94 1.88
CA THR A 15 4.91 3.68 1.91
C THR A 15 3.95 2.50 2.12
N ILE A 16 4.40 1.29 1.77
CA ILE A 16 3.62 0.06 2.04
C ILE A 16 3.33 -0.05 3.54
N GLN A 17 4.30 0.26 4.41
CA GLN A 17 4.09 0.20 5.85
C GLN A 17 3.03 1.20 6.34
N GLN A 18 3.08 2.45 5.87
CA GLN A 18 2.10 3.46 6.28
C GLN A 18 0.67 3.07 5.89
N LEU A 19 0.48 2.62 4.65
CA LEU A 19 -0.84 2.18 4.19
C LEU A 19 -1.30 0.91 4.93
N ALA A 20 -0.40 -0.06 5.14
CA ALA A 20 -0.71 -1.28 5.85
C ALA A 20 -1.14 -1.01 7.31
N THR A 21 -0.42 -0.14 8.01
CA THR A 21 -0.78 0.29 9.38
C THR A 21 -2.12 1.00 9.40
N ALA A 22 -2.37 1.93 8.48
CA ALA A 22 -3.64 2.66 8.40
C ALA A 22 -4.83 1.75 8.03
N ALA A 23 -4.59 0.69 7.25
CA ALA A 23 -5.58 -0.33 6.93
C ALA A 23 -5.64 -1.48 7.97
N GLU A 24 -4.89 -1.38 9.07
CA GLU A 24 -4.77 -2.42 10.11
C GLU A 24 -4.47 -3.81 9.53
N MET A 25 -3.50 -3.88 8.61
CA MET A 25 -3.10 -5.12 7.95
C MET A 25 -1.59 -5.26 7.87
N ASP A 26 -1.11 -6.47 7.54
CA ASP A 26 0.32 -6.71 7.39
C ASP A 26 0.85 -6.18 6.03
N PRO A 27 2.08 -5.60 6.01
CA PRO A 27 2.72 -5.13 4.78
C PRO A 27 2.89 -6.22 3.70
N GLY A 28 3.03 -7.48 4.11
CA GLY A 28 3.19 -8.61 3.20
C GLY A 28 1.92 -8.90 2.40
N ASN A 29 0.77 -8.84 3.06
CA ASN A 29 -0.54 -9.00 2.46
C ASN A 29 -0.87 -7.82 1.54
N LEU A 30 -0.60 -6.58 1.96
CA LEU A 30 -0.73 -5.41 1.08
C LEU A 30 0.12 -5.56 -0.19
N SER A 31 1.36 -6.03 -0.06
CA SER A 31 2.24 -6.29 -1.21
C SER A 31 1.70 -7.38 -2.15
N ARG A 32 1.07 -8.44 -1.64
CA ARG A 32 0.41 -9.46 -2.50
C ARG A 32 -0.79 -8.85 -3.23
N ILE A 33 -1.59 -8.02 -2.57
CA ILE A 33 -2.74 -7.35 -3.18
C ILE A 33 -2.29 -6.37 -4.26
N GLU A 34 -1.27 -5.54 -4.00
CA GLU A 34 -0.74 -4.59 -4.99
C GLU A 34 -0.18 -5.25 -6.25
N ARG A 35 0.17 -6.54 -6.17
CA ARG A 35 0.64 -7.35 -7.30
C ARG A 35 -0.47 -8.17 -7.96
N GLY A 36 -1.70 -8.13 -7.44
CA GLY A 36 -2.82 -8.94 -7.91
C GLY A 36 -2.73 -10.42 -7.56
N ILE A 37 -1.83 -10.82 -6.65
CA ILE A 37 -1.68 -12.21 -6.21
C ILE A 37 -2.82 -12.60 -5.25
N GLN A 38 -3.24 -11.64 -4.42
CA GLN A 38 -4.30 -11.83 -3.44
C GLN A 38 -5.41 -10.81 -3.69
N VAL A 39 -6.65 -11.27 -3.75
CA VAL A 39 -7.83 -10.39 -3.73
C VAL A 39 -8.22 -10.17 -2.26
N PRO A 40 -8.36 -8.92 -1.79
CA PRO A 40 -8.79 -8.64 -0.43
C PRO A 40 -10.29 -8.94 -0.25
N SER A 41 -10.72 -9.06 1.01
CA SER A 41 -12.14 -9.10 1.33
C SER A 41 -12.81 -7.75 1.04
N LYS A 42 -14.14 -7.75 0.88
CA LYS A 42 -14.91 -6.51 0.62
C LYS A 42 -14.69 -5.45 1.70
N GLY A 43 -14.68 -5.85 2.97
CA GLY A 43 -14.46 -4.92 4.08
C GLY A 43 -13.04 -4.34 4.11
N LEU A 44 -12.04 -5.13 3.72
CA LEU A 44 -10.67 -4.62 3.59
C LEU A 44 -10.52 -3.68 2.38
N ALA A 45 -11.18 -4.00 1.26
CA ALA A 45 -11.22 -3.12 0.10
C ALA A 45 -11.86 -1.77 0.43
N GLU A 46 -12.97 -1.76 1.18
CA GLU A 46 -13.60 -0.53 1.69
C GLU A 46 -12.64 0.27 2.58
N LYS A 47 -11.98 -0.40 3.53
CA LYS A 47 -11.01 0.26 4.42
C LYS A 47 -9.86 0.90 3.62
N LEU A 48 -9.30 0.18 2.64
CA LEU A 48 -8.24 0.69 1.77
C LEU A 48 -8.71 1.89 0.95
N ALA A 49 -9.92 1.82 0.35
CA ALA A 49 -10.50 2.92 -0.40
C ALA A 49 -10.70 4.16 0.48
N ARG A 50 -11.16 3.99 1.73
CA ARG A 50 -11.32 5.07 2.71
C ARG A 50 -9.99 5.69 3.14
N VAL A 51 -8.97 4.88 3.43
CA VAL A 51 -7.63 5.37 3.81
C VAL A 51 -6.97 6.15 2.67
N LEU A 52 -7.24 5.74 1.43
CA LEU A 52 -6.80 6.44 0.22
C LEU A 52 -7.76 7.56 -0.19
N GLU A 53 -8.73 7.91 0.67
CA GLU A 53 -9.74 8.95 0.48
C GLU A 53 -10.42 8.91 -0.91
N GLY A 54 -10.77 7.71 -1.38
CA GLY A 54 -11.47 7.52 -2.64
C GLY A 54 -10.62 7.70 -3.90
N THR A 55 -9.30 7.84 -3.78
CA THR A 55 -8.38 7.84 -4.95
C THR A 55 -8.46 6.55 -5.76
N VAL A 56 -8.86 5.46 -5.09
CA VAL A 56 -9.22 4.17 -5.68
C VAL A 56 -10.49 3.68 -5.01
N SER A 57 -11.35 3.03 -5.79
CA SER A 57 -12.61 2.44 -5.34
C SER A 57 -12.45 0.96 -4.98
N GLU A 58 -13.40 0.42 -4.22
CA GLU A 58 -13.41 -1.00 -3.86
C GLU A 58 -13.44 -1.90 -5.09
N ILE A 59 -14.17 -1.48 -6.13
CA ILE A 59 -14.30 -2.26 -7.37
C ILE A 59 -12.97 -2.34 -8.14
N GLU A 60 -12.16 -1.27 -8.10
CA GLU A 60 -10.81 -1.25 -8.69
C GLU A 60 -9.82 -2.09 -7.89
N ILE A 61 -9.99 -2.18 -6.57
CA ILE A 61 -9.18 -3.02 -5.69
C ILE A 61 -9.52 -4.51 -5.87
N ILE A 62 -10.81 -4.83 -5.97
CA ILE A 62 -11.29 -6.22 -6.08
C ILE A 62 -11.07 -6.78 -7.49
N TYR A 63 -11.19 -5.94 -8.53
CA TYR A 63 -11.06 -6.34 -9.93
C TYR A 63 -9.99 -5.51 -10.67
N PRO A 64 -8.71 -5.62 -10.28
CA PRO A 64 -7.64 -4.81 -10.84
C PRO A 64 -7.46 -4.99 -12.35
N GLU A 65 -7.80 -6.16 -12.90
CA GLU A 65 -7.76 -6.48 -14.31
C GLU A 65 -8.74 -5.65 -15.17
N ARG A 66 -9.82 -5.13 -14.58
CA ARG A 66 -10.78 -4.26 -15.26
C ARG A 66 -10.25 -2.84 -15.44
N PHE A 67 -9.18 -2.48 -14.74
CA PHE A 67 -8.62 -1.14 -14.67
C PHE A 67 -7.09 -1.18 -14.89
N PRO A 68 -6.63 -1.54 -16.10
CA PRO A 68 -5.20 -1.61 -16.39
C PRO A 68 -4.57 -0.23 -16.20
N VAL A 69 -3.60 -0.14 -15.29
CA VAL A 69 -2.78 1.06 -15.14
C VAL A 69 -1.77 1.07 -16.27
N GLN A 70 -2.07 1.82 -17.33
CA GLN A 70 -1.09 2.12 -18.38
C GLN A 70 0.11 2.80 -17.71
N PRO A 71 1.34 2.30 -17.89
CA PRO A 71 2.51 3.08 -17.51
C PRO A 71 2.48 4.37 -18.33
N SER A 72 2.28 5.51 -17.68
CA SER A 72 2.38 6.81 -18.36
C SER A 72 3.75 6.89 -19.02
N PRO A 73 3.87 7.32 -20.29
CA PRO A 73 5.18 7.57 -20.90
C PRO A 73 5.86 8.67 -20.08
N VAL A 74 6.88 8.27 -19.33
CA VAL A 74 7.67 9.18 -18.50
C VAL A 74 8.52 10.06 -19.41
N CYS A 75 8.10 11.31 -19.64
CA CYS A 75 9.08 12.36 -19.94
C CYS A 75 9.89 12.58 -18.65
N GLY A 76 11.15 12.16 -18.68
CA GLY A 76 12.03 12.18 -17.51
C GLY A 76 12.18 13.58 -16.90
N GLY A 77 12.16 13.65 -15.57
CA GLY A 77 12.47 14.87 -14.85
C GLY A 77 12.05 14.86 -13.38
N GLY A 78 12.99 14.48 -12.51
CA GLY A 78 13.22 15.20 -11.24
C GLY A 78 12.63 14.64 -9.95
N ALA A 79 13.56 14.22 -9.06
CA ALA A 79 13.60 14.43 -7.60
C ALA A 79 12.50 13.83 -6.70
N ALA A 80 12.74 13.30 -5.50
CA ALA A 80 13.88 12.87 -4.66
C ALA A 80 13.25 12.18 -3.42
N PRO A 81 13.95 11.33 -2.63
CA PRO A 81 13.33 10.51 -1.57
C PRO A 81 13.13 11.27 -0.25
N PRO A 82 12.19 10.81 0.60
CA PRO A 82 12.48 10.55 2.02
C PRO A 82 11.70 9.30 2.52
N ALA A 83 11.98 8.61 3.62
CA ALA A 83 12.89 8.77 4.73
C ALA A 83 13.13 7.36 5.31
N GLU A 84 14.35 7.13 5.81
CA GLU A 84 14.56 6.14 6.85
C GLU A 84 13.72 6.50 8.09
N ALA A 85 13.00 5.53 8.65
CA ALA A 85 12.47 5.61 10.01
C ALA A 85 12.69 4.26 10.71
N GLY A 86 13.78 4.23 11.48
CA GLY A 86 13.86 3.56 12.77
C GLY A 86 13.45 2.09 12.85
N GLN A 87 14.45 1.21 12.84
CA GLN A 87 14.38 -0.03 13.62
C GLN A 87 14.15 0.34 15.09
N GLY A 88 12.90 0.23 15.53
CA GLY A 88 12.50 0.43 16.92
C GLY A 88 13.11 -0.65 17.81
N ALA A 89 13.98 -0.21 18.70
CA ALA A 89 14.16 -0.66 20.08
C ALA A 89 13.65 -2.08 20.41
N ARG A 90 14.59 -3.03 20.49
CA ARG A 90 14.45 -4.19 21.36
C ARG A 90 14.56 -3.70 22.81
N VAL A 91 13.41 -3.61 23.45
CA VAL A 91 13.27 -3.41 24.90
C VAL A 91 14.02 -4.52 25.63
N ALA A 92 14.76 -4.12 26.66
CA ALA A 92 15.36 -5.02 27.62
C ALA A 92 14.24 -5.76 28.37
N ASP A 93 14.26 -7.08 28.36
CA ASP A 93 13.64 -7.85 29.43
C ASP A 93 14.76 -8.38 30.31
N GLY A 94 14.97 -7.66 31.41
CA GLY A 94 15.63 -8.20 32.58
C GLY A 94 14.57 -8.78 33.49
N THR A 95 14.54 -10.12 33.58
CA THR A 95 13.82 -10.88 34.63
C THR A 95 14.73 -12.07 34.99
N HIS A 96 15.54 -11.92 36.05
CA HIS A 96 15.37 -12.50 37.40
C HIS A 96 15.61 -14.00 37.52
N GLY A 97 16.55 -14.37 38.40
CA GLY A 97 16.85 -15.73 38.84
C GLY A 97 18.20 -15.80 39.53
#